data_AF-A0A971M5R5-F1
#
_entry.id   AF-A0A971M5R5-F1
#
_cell.length_a   1.000
_cell.length_b   1.000
_cell.length_c   1.000
_cell.angle_alpha   90.00
_cell.angle_beta   90.00
_cell.angle_gamma   90.00
#
_symmetry.space_group_name_H-M   'P 1'
#
loop_
_entity.id
_entity.type
_entity.pdbx_description
1 polymer ?
#
loop_
_entity_poly.entity_id
_entity_poly.type
_entity_poly.pdbx_seq_one_letter_code
_entity_poly.pdbx_strand_id
1 'polypeptide(L)'
;MIVYSNTAIQFRQDVDENRITERIEQSFLIRFGYLPGDAERRSWQNSMQFMGSVIRQAEIPDDCGVLIEYNIPSTSKRIDFMITGQDTERRYSFVIVELKQWNRADATSRADVVSTYTGSRYQDVPHPSYQAFSYLQFMMNMNEAVQSGGFVGRACAYLHNYARKTPEPLLQTQYQDIVNSAPVFFREDQRNLQRFLYQNLANGNGINTMHLIEHGRLRPSQRLMDHVAGLFQGNEEFVLLDEQKVVFETILEYALTATRKTVVMVKGGPGTGKSVLSMNTFGRLLQARRNVRFVAPNAAFRTVMIEHLTKARVHSRAVLNGLFSGSARFWNEPTNAYDILVVDEAHRLKKRGAYMYRGENQVDDVIRTSRV
;
A
#
# COMPACT_ATOMS: atom_id res chain seq x y z
N MET A 1 5.08 10.45 0.47
CA MET A 1 5.49 11.47 -0.53
C MET A 1 4.36 11.59 -1.53
N ILE A 2 3.95 12.80 -1.90
CA ILE A 2 2.70 13.04 -2.66
C ILE A 2 3.05 13.63 -3.99
N VAL A 3 2.35 13.39 -5.09
CA VAL A 3 2.65 14.17 -6.31
C VAL A 3 1.84 15.46 -6.30
N TYR A 4 0.52 15.39 -6.10
CA TYR A 4 -0.33 16.58 -6.01
C TYR A 4 -1.11 16.60 -4.70
N SER A 5 -1.21 17.77 -4.07
CA SER A 5 -1.96 18.04 -2.86
C SER A 5 -2.60 19.42 -2.97
N ASN A 6 -3.92 19.51 -2.82
CA ASN A 6 -4.63 20.78 -2.77
C ASN A 6 -6.04 20.63 -2.18
N THR A 7 -6.81 21.72 -2.11
CA THR A 7 -8.24 21.68 -1.78
C THR A 7 -9.07 21.14 -2.94
N ALA A 8 -10.30 20.70 -2.65
CA ALA A 8 -11.25 20.21 -3.63
C ALA A 8 -11.63 21.31 -4.64
N ILE A 9 -11.79 22.55 -4.17
CA ILE A 9 -12.03 23.69 -5.07
C ILE A 9 -10.87 23.93 -6.04
N GLN A 10 -9.62 23.92 -5.55
CA GLN A 10 -8.46 24.15 -6.42
C GLN A 10 -8.25 22.98 -7.39
N PHE A 11 -8.49 21.74 -6.94
CA PHE A 11 -8.49 20.58 -7.84
C PHE A 11 -9.51 20.73 -8.97
N ARG A 12 -10.76 21.14 -8.67
CA ARG A 12 -11.78 21.37 -9.71
C ARG A 12 -11.34 22.47 -10.69
N GLN A 13 -10.80 23.57 -10.19
CA GLN A 13 -10.28 24.67 -11.02
C GLN A 13 -9.13 24.19 -11.92
N ASP A 14 -8.17 23.44 -11.38
CA ASP A 14 -7.05 22.91 -12.15
C ASP A 14 -7.51 21.91 -13.23
N VAL A 15 -8.58 21.14 -12.98
CA VAL A 15 -9.21 20.28 -13.99
C VAL A 15 -9.91 21.11 -15.07
N ASP A 16 -10.70 22.11 -14.68
CA ASP A 16 -11.47 22.97 -15.61
C ASP A 16 -10.59 23.81 -16.53
N GLU A 17 -9.48 24.32 -15.98
CA GLU A 17 -8.50 25.10 -16.72
C GLU A 17 -7.50 24.22 -17.49
N ASN A 18 -7.68 22.89 -17.47
CA ASN A 18 -6.80 21.90 -18.11
C ASN A 18 -5.34 21.97 -17.62
N ARG A 19 -5.10 22.41 -16.38
CA ARG A 19 -3.77 22.52 -15.77
C ARG A 19 -3.42 21.34 -14.87
N ILE A 20 -4.37 20.49 -14.51
CA ILE A 20 -4.16 19.40 -13.54
C ILE A 20 -2.99 18.48 -13.92
N THR A 21 -2.88 18.09 -15.19
CA THR A 21 -1.80 17.23 -15.66
C THR A 21 -0.45 17.93 -15.54
N GLU A 22 -0.37 19.20 -15.93
CA GLU A 22 0.85 20.02 -15.79
C GLU A 22 1.27 20.17 -14.32
N ARG A 23 0.32 20.41 -13.41
CA ARG A 23 0.58 20.50 -11.96
C ARG A 23 1.15 19.20 -11.39
N ILE A 24 0.59 18.06 -11.80
CA ILE A 24 1.07 16.73 -11.41
C ILE A 24 2.48 16.51 -11.98
N GLU A 25 2.71 16.81 -13.27
CA GLU A 25 4.01 16.67 -13.94
C GLU A 25 5.11 17.51 -13.28
N GLN A 26 4.85 18.79 -13.02
CA GLN A 26 5.80 19.67 -12.35
C GLN A 26 6.18 19.13 -10.97
N SER A 27 5.18 18.72 -10.19
CA SER A 27 5.41 18.17 -8.86
C SER A 27 6.12 16.81 -8.90
N PHE A 28 5.85 15.99 -9.92
CA PHE A 28 6.55 14.74 -10.16
C PHE A 28 8.03 14.98 -10.46
N LEU A 29 8.33 15.92 -11.37
CA LEU A 29 9.69 16.29 -11.73
C LEU A 29 10.48 16.80 -10.52
N ILE A 30 9.90 17.70 -9.72
CA ILE A 30 10.54 18.23 -8.51
C ILE A 30 10.90 17.11 -7.54
N ARG A 31 10.04 16.09 -7.42
CA ARG A 31 10.18 15.04 -6.40
C ARG A 31 11.05 13.87 -6.85
N PHE A 32 10.99 13.51 -8.13
CA PHE A 32 11.68 12.34 -8.67
C PHE A 32 12.88 12.70 -9.56
N GLY A 33 13.03 13.95 -9.96
CA GLY A 33 14.15 14.43 -10.78
C GLY A 33 14.08 14.04 -12.26
N TYR A 34 12.96 13.46 -12.72
CA TYR A 34 12.73 13.13 -14.12
C TYR A 34 11.27 13.33 -14.51
N LEU A 35 11.00 13.45 -15.82
CA LEU A 35 9.65 13.61 -16.35
C LEU A 35 8.90 12.28 -16.46
N PRO A 36 7.59 12.26 -16.19
CA PRO A 36 6.77 11.07 -16.40
C PRO A 36 6.63 10.77 -17.90
N GLY A 37 6.45 9.49 -18.22
CA GLY A 37 6.27 9.06 -19.62
C GLY A 37 4.91 9.45 -20.18
N ASP A 38 4.78 9.55 -21.51
CA ASP A 38 3.54 9.98 -22.18
C ASP A 38 2.31 9.15 -21.80
N ALA A 39 2.49 7.86 -21.56
CA ALA A 39 1.39 6.99 -21.14
C ALA A 39 0.88 7.36 -19.73
N GLU A 40 1.77 7.74 -18.82
CA GLU A 40 1.42 8.17 -17.45
C GLU A 40 0.71 9.53 -17.51
N ARG A 41 1.20 10.47 -18.32
CA ARG A 41 0.57 11.77 -18.57
C ARG A 41 -0.86 11.65 -19.11
N ARG A 42 -1.04 10.83 -20.16
CA ARG A 42 -2.37 10.52 -20.71
C ARG A 42 -3.27 9.86 -19.67
N SER A 43 -2.71 8.99 -18.83
CA SER A 43 -3.47 8.30 -17.80
C SER A 43 -4.04 9.27 -16.77
N TRP A 44 -3.25 10.26 -16.32
CA TRP A 44 -3.71 11.30 -15.42
C TRP A 44 -4.73 12.22 -16.07
N GLN A 45 -4.45 12.68 -17.30
CA GLN A 45 -5.37 13.53 -18.05
C GLN A 45 -6.76 12.90 -18.17
N ASN A 46 -6.83 11.61 -18.50
CA ASN A 46 -8.10 10.90 -18.61
C ASN A 46 -8.79 10.77 -17.25
N SER A 47 -8.11 10.20 -16.25
CA SER A 47 -8.74 9.86 -14.97
C SER A 47 -9.14 11.10 -14.15
N MET A 48 -8.37 12.19 -14.22
CA MET A 48 -8.66 13.41 -13.44
C MET A 48 -9.90 14.13 -13.93
N GLN A 49 -10.24 14.04 -15.22
CA GLN A 49 -11.49 14.60 -15.75
C GLN A 49 -12.72 13.90 -15.15
N PHE A 50 -12.68 12.58 -15.03
CA PHE A 50 -13.76 11.82 -14.38
C PHE A 50 -13.88 12.17 -12.89
N MET A 51 -12.76 12.23 -12.17
CA MET A 51 -12.78 12.62 -10.76
C MET A 51 -13.20 14.08 -10.54
N GLY A 52 -12.82 14.99 -11.45
CA GLY A 52 -13.30 16.38 -11.45
C GLY A 52 -14.82 16.48 -11.55
N SER A 53 -15.42 15.72 -12.48
CA SER A 53 -16.88 15.62 -12.61
C SER A 53 -17.54 15.08 -11.33
N VAL A 54 -16.99 13.99 -10.78
CA VAL A 54 -17.49 13.37 -9.54
C VAL A 54 -17.43 14.36 -8.38
N ILE A 55 -16.28 14.99 -8.12
CA ILE A 55 -16.09 15.92 -6.99
C ILE A 55 -16.97 17.16 -7.13
N ARG A 56 -17.18 17.67 -8.36
CA ARG A 56 -18.06 18.81 -8.62
C ARG A 56 -19.50 18.56 -8.18
N GLN A 57 -19.99 17.33 -8.33
CA GLN A 57 -21.36 16.94 -8.03
C GLN A 57 -21.51 16.18 -6.71
N ALA A 58 -20.41 15.90 -6.01
CA ALA A 58 -20.43 15.14 -4.75
C ALA A 58 -20.92 15.97 -3.55
N GLU A 59 -21.12 17.28 -3.71
CA GLU A 59 -21.55 18.19 -2.63
C GLU A 59 -20.66 18.14 -1.37
N ILE A 60 -19.39 17.74 -1.53
CA ILE A 60 -18.40 17.82 -0.47
C ILE A 60 -17.90 19.27 -0.32
N PRO A 61 -17.54 19.71 0.90
CA PRO A 61 -17.00 21.06 1.10
C PRO A 61 -15.74 21.33 0.29
N ASP A 62 -15.60 22.60 -0.10
CA ASP A 62 -14.52 23.08 -0.98
C ASP A 62 -13.12 22.95 -0.36
N ASP A 63 -13.05 22.95 0.98
CA ASP A 63 -11.83 22.80 1.78
C ASP A 63 -11.48 21.33 2.10
N CYS A 64 -12.25 20.35 1.58
CA CYS A 64 -11.80 18.96 1.53
C CYS A 64 -10.46 18.89 0.77
N GLY A 65 -9.56 18.01 1.21
CA GLY A 65 -8.21 17.90 0.66
C GLY A 65 -8.16 16.80 -0.37
N VAL A 66 -7.58 17.06 -1.53
CA VAL A 66 -7.36 16.10 -2.61
C VAL A 66 -5.87 15.80 -2.71
N LEU A 67 -5.53 14.52 -2.66
CA LEU A 67 -4.19 14.00 -2.92
C LEU A 67 -4.21 13.07 -4.12
N ILE A 68 -3.21 13.20 -4.99
CA ILE A 68 -3.04 12.33 -6.16
C ILE A 68 -1.63 11.75 -6.14
N GLU A 69 -1.54 10.46 -6.45
CA GLU A 69 -0.29 9.67 -6.40
C GLU A 69 0.37 9.81 -5.01
N TYR A 70 -0.40 9.52 -3.96
CA TYR A 70 0.11 9.48 -2.59
C TYR A 70 0.96 8.21 -2.42
N ASN A 71 2.28 8.35 -2.37
CA ASN A 71 3.17 7.24 -2.02
C ASN A 71 2.96 6.91 -0.55
N ILE A 72 2.45 5.69 -0.32
CA ILE A 72 2.29 5.15 1.02
C ILE A 72 3.70 4.99 1.61
N PRO A 73 4.03 5.69 2.71
CA PRO A 73 5.36 5.67 3.29
C PRO A 73 5.83 4.25 3.60
N SER A 74 7.13 4.01 3.44
CA SER A 74 7.72 2.67 3.59
C SER A 74 7.17 1.62 2.63
N THR A 75 6.39 1.95 1.60
CA THR A 75 5.95 1.04 0.53
C THR A 75 6.35 1.58 -0.84
N SER A 76 6.46 0.71 -1.86
CA SER A 76 6.54 1.14 -3.26
C SER A 76 5.16 1.34 -3.89
N LYS A 77 4.10 1.38 -3.08
CA LYS A 77 2.72 1.48 -3.53
C LYS A 77 2.26 2.93 -3.44
N ARG A 78 1.46 3.32 -4.43
CA ARG A 78 0.90 4.65 -4.57
C ARG A 78 -0.61 4.53 -4.53
N ILE A 79 -1.25 5.43 -3.82
CA ILE A 79 -2.69 5.61 -3.86
C ILE A 79 -2.97 6.60 -4.99
N ASP A 80 -3.73 6.17 -5.99
CA ASP A 80 -4.01 6.98 -7.17
C ASP A 80 -4.69 8.30 -6.78
N PHE A 81 -5.72 8.21 -5.93
CA PHE A 81 -6.51 9.34 -5.51
C PHE A 81 -6.99 9.17 -4.06
N MET A 82 -6.84 10.20 -3.24
CA MET A 82 -7.34 10.24 -1.87
C MET A 82 -8.01 11.58 -1.61
N ILE A 83 -9.14 11.53 -0.91
CA ILE A 83 -9.85 12.72 -0.44
C ILE A 83 -9.86 12.69 1.07
N THR A 84 -9.63 13.83 1.70
CA THR A 84 -9.51 14.01 3.14
C THR A 84 -10.47 15.08 3.61
N GLY A 85 -11.01 14.91 4.81
CA GLY A 85 -11.98 15.83 5.39
C GLY A 85 -12.52 15.31 6.71
N GLN A 86 -13.81 15.51 6.93
CA GLN A 86 -14.54 15.00 8.08
C GLN A 86 -15.85 14.35 7.65
N ASP A 87 -16.20 13.23 8.29
CA ASP A 87 -17.46 12.51 8.04
C ASP A 87 -18.66 13.28 8.62
N THR A 88 -19.88 12.75 8.46
CA THR A 88 -21.12 13.36 8.98
C THR A 88 -21.12 13.56 10.51
N GLU A 89 -20.28 12.84 11.24
CA GLU A 89 -20.13 12.95 12.70
C GLU A 89 -18.94 13.86 13.10
N ARG A 90 -18.34 14.58 12.15
CA ARG A 90 -17.15 15.44 12.32
C ARG A 90 -15.89 14.71 12.77
N ARG A 91 -15.82 13.38 12.56
CA ARG A 91 -14.57 12.63 12.77
C ARG A 91 -13.66 12.85 11.58
N TYR A 92 -12.35 12.91 11.81
CA TYR A 92 -11.37 12.93 10.71
C TYR A 92 -11.62 11.76 9.78
N SER A 93 -11.73 12.00 8.48
CA SER A 93 -12.03 10.96 7.50
C SER A 93 -11.21 11.11 6.23
N PHE A 94 -10.94 9.97 5.60
CA PHE A 94 -10.34 9.94 4.29
C PHE A 94 -10.95 8.81 3.45
N VAL A 95 -11.07 9.06 2.16
CA VAL A 95 -11.53 8.11 1.16
C VAL A 95 -10.41 7.85 0.17
N ILE A 96 -9.99 6.59 0.06
CA ILE A 96 -9.07 6.10 -0.97
C ILE A 96 -9.89 5.68 -2.18
N VAL A 97 -9.53 6.17 -3.36
CA VAL A 97 -10.14 5.77 -4.64
C VAL A 97 -9.05 5.17 -5.53
N GLU A 98 -9.13 3.87 -5.78
CA GLU A 98 -8.30 3.20 -6.79
C GLU A 98 -8.91 3.44 -8.18
N LEU A 99 -8.12 3.99 -9.10
CA LEU A 99 -8.61 4.37 -10.43
C LEU A 99 -8.15 3.35 -11.48
N LYS A 100 -9.10 2.81 -12.23
CA LYS A 100 -8.81 1.85 -13.31
C LYS A 100 -9.40 2.31 -14.63
N GLN A 101 -8.54 2.36 -15.64
CA GLN A 101 -8.89 2.68 -17.03
C GLN A 101 -9.36 1.46 -17.84
N TRP A 102 -9.75 0.37 -17.18
CA TRP A 102 -10.11 -0.88 -17.84
C TRP A 102 -11.40 -0.73 -18.64
N ASN A 103 -11.47 -1.42 -19.78
CA ASN A 103 -12.69 -1.55 -20.59
C ASN A 103 -13.27 -2.97 -20.57
N ARG A 104 -12.51 -3.95 -20.03
CA ARG A 104 -12.92 -5.35 -19.90
C ARG A 104 -12.22 -5.98 -18.71
N ALA A 105 -12.91 -6.91 -18.08
CA ALA A 105 -12.44 -7.73 -16.99
C ALA A 105 -13.32 -8.97 -16.94
N ASP A 106 -12.72 -10.08 -16.50
CA ASP A 106 -13.35 -11.38 -16.36
C ASP A 106 -12.93 -11.98 -15.01
N ALA A 107 -13.84 -12.75 -14.40
CA ALA A 107 -13.56 -13.42 -13.15
C ALA A 107 -12.58 -14.59 -13.36
N THR A 108 -11.79 -14.92 -12.33
CA THR A 108 -10.95 -16.13 -12.34
C THR A 108 -11.39 -17.08 -11.23
N SER A 109 -10.83 -18.29 -11.16
CA SER A 109 -11.12 -19.22 -10.05
C SER A 109 -10.37 -18.91 -8.75
N ARG A 110 -9.49 -17.89 -8.74
CA ARG A 110 -8.69 -17.52 -7.57
C ARG A 110 -9.35 -16.37 -6.80
N ALA A 111 -9.27 -16.43 -5.47
CA ALA A 111 -9.75 -15.37 -4.59
C ALA A 111 -9.08 -14.03 -4.90
N ASP A 112 -9.87 -12.96 -4.95
CA ASP A 112 -9.43 -11.57 -5.16
C ASP A 112 -8.58 -11.32 -6.41
N VAL A 113 -8.61 -12.21 -7.41
CA VAL A 113 -7.84 -12.10 -8.65
C VAL A 113 -8.78 -12.13 -9.85
N VAL A 114 -8.59 -11.16 -10.74
CA VAL A 114 -9.37 -10.98 -11.96
C VAL A 114 -8.45 -10.98 -13.17
N SER A 115 -8.98 -11.35 -14.34
CA SER A 115 -8.24 -11.27 -15.60
C SER A 115 -8.69 -10.03 -16.36
N THR A 116 -7.75 -9.24 -16.88
CA THR A 116 -8.04 -8.05 -17.68
C THR A 116 -6.99 -7.85 -18.76
N TYR A 117 -7.33 -7.05 -19.77
CA TYR A 117 -6.38 -6.65 -20.80
C TYR A 117 -5.69 -5.35 -20.40
N THR A 118 -4.41 -5.44 -20.02
CA THR A 118 -3.61 -4.30 -19.61
C THR A 118 -2.15 -4.48 -20.01
N GLY A 119 -1.46 -3.40 -20.37
CA GLY A 119 -0.09 -3.48 -20.90
C GLY A 119 0.00 -4.31 -22.18
N SER A 120 -1.00 -4.17 -23.07
CA SER A 120 -1.07 -4.85 -24.38
C SER A 120 -1.20 -6.38 -24.34
N ARG A 121 -1.57 -6.98 -23.20
CA ARG A 121 -1.83 -8.42 -23.06
C ARG A 121 -2.86 -8.71 -21.98
N TYR A 122 -3.42 -9.91 -22.00
CA TYR A 122 -4.23 -10.41 -20.88
C TYR A 122 -3.32 -10.77 -19.71
N GLN A 123 -3.70 -10.31 -18.51
CA GLN A 123 -2.96 -10.59 -17.28
C GLN A 123 -3.92 -10.77 -16.12
N ASP A 124 -3.54 -11.66 -15.23
CA ASP A 124 -4.20 -11.83 -13.94
C ASP A 124 -3.65 -10.80 -12.96
N VAL A 125 -4.56 -10.02 -12.38
CA VAL A 125 -4.23 -8.90 -11.49
C VAL A 125 -5.16 -8.93 -10.27
N PRO A 126 -4.75 -8.28 -9.16
CA PRO A 126 -5.65 -8.12 -8.02
C PRO A 126 -6.95 -7.42 -8.43
N HIS A 127 -8.05 -7.85 -7.82
CA HIS A 127 -9.33 -7.16 -7.93
C HIS A 127 -9.17 -5.69 -7.49
N PRO A 128 -9.72 -4.69 -8.22
CA PRO A 128 -9.56 -3.28 -7.87
C PRO A 128 -9.98 -2.94 -6.43
N SER A 129 -11.11 -3.50 -5.96
CA SER A 129 -11.53 -3.40 -4.56
C SER A 129 -10.49 -3.93 -3.58
N TYR A 130 -9.85 -5.06 -3.88
CA TYR A 130 -8.79 -5.61 -3.03
C TYR A 130 -7.60 -4.66 -2.94
N GLN A 131 -7.22 -4.05 -4.07
CA GLN A 131 -6.12 -3.10 -4.10
C GLN A 131 -6.42 -1.87 -3.23
N ALA A 132 -7.59 -1.24 -3.40
CA ALA A 132 -8.03 -0.10 -2.59
C ALA A 132 -8.12 -0.46 -1.09
N PHE A 133 -8.73 -1.61 -0.78
CA PHE A 133 -8.83 -2.12 0.58
C PHE A 133 -7.46 -2.36 1.21
N SER A 134 -6.50 -2.92 0.47
CA SER A 134 -5.16 -3.20 0.98
C SER A 134 -4.41 -1.92 1.39
N TYR A 135 -4.62 -0.83 0.65
CA TYR A 135 -4.04 0.48 0.99
C TYR A 135 -4.67 1.07 2.24
N LEU A 136 -5.99 0.99 2.36
CA LEU A 136 -6.70 1.37 3.58
C LEU A 136 -6.21 0.58 4.79
N GLN A 137 -6.11 -0.75 4.68
CA GLN A 137 -5.61 -1.60 5.77
C GLN A 137 -4.19 -1.21 6.17
N PHE A 138 -3.31 -0.91 5.23
CA PHE A 138 -1.96 -0.45 5.57
C PHE A 138 -1.99 0.86 6.36
N MET A 139 -2.74 1.86 5.88
CA MET A 139 -2.84 3.17 6.55
C MET A 139 -3.41 3.04 7.96
N MET A 140 -4.50 2.27 8.13
CA MET A 140 -5.12 2.04 9.44
C MET A 140 -4.21 1.29 10.42
N ASN A 141 -3.27 0.47 9.93
CA ASN A 141 -2.41 -0.34 10.77
C ASN A 141 -1.02 0.23 11.01
N MET A 142 -0.55 1.15 10.17
CA MET A 142 0.83 1.64 10.25
C MET A 142 0.94 3.14 10.50
N ASN A 143 -0.08 3.94 10.19
CA ASN A 143 0.00 5.39 10.41
C ASN A 143 -0.50 5.73 11.83
N GLU A 144 0.40 6.24 12.69
CA GLU A 144 0.10 6.54 14.09
C GLU A 144 -0.99 7.62 14.24
N ALA A 145 -1.03 8.61 13.35
CA ALA A 145 -2.04 9.67 13.38
C ALA A 145 -3.44 9.13 13.04
N VAL A 146 -3.53 8.23 12.05
CA VAL A 146 -4.79 7.56 11.70
C VAL A 146 -5.31 6.71 12.86
N GLN A 147 -4.42 6.00 13.55
CA GLN A 147 -4.76 5.12 14.68
C GLN A 147 -5.22 5.90 15.91
N SER A 148 -4.45 6.91 16.32
CA SER A 148 -4.70 7.67 17.56
C SER A 148 -5.73 8.79 17.39
N GLY A 149 -5.84 9.35 16.18
CA GLY A 149 -6.74 10.47 15.88
C GLY A 149 -8.19 10.07 15.60
N GLY A 150 -8.56 8.79 15.78
CA GLY A 150 -9.93 8.32 15.58
C GLY A 150 -10.42 8.44 14.13
N PHE A 151 -9.50 8.30 13.16
CA PHE A 151 -9.84 8.49 11.76
C PHE A 151 -10.81 7.42 11.25
N VAL A 152 -11.77 7.84 10.44
CA VAL A 152 -12.65 6.96 9.66
C VAL A 152 -12.10 6.85 8.25
N GLY A 153 -11.39 5.77 7.98
CA GLY A 153 -10.92 5.45 6.63
C GLY A 153 -11.97 4.67 5.82
N ARG A 154 -12.07 5.00 4.53
CA ARG A 154 -12.84 4.25 3.54
C ARG A 154 -12.03 4.05 2.27
N ALA A 155 -12.40 3.03 1.50
CA ALA A 155 -11.79 2.73 0.22
C ALA A 155 -12.86 2.35 -0.80
N CYS A 156 -12.63 2.67 -2.06
CA CYS A 156 -13.41 2.17 -3.18
C CYS A 156 -12.53 2.05 -4.44
N ALA A 157 -13.05 1.38 -5.45
CA ALA A 157 -12.47 1.37 -6.78
C ALA A 157 -13.42 2.05 -7.76
N TYR A 158 -12.88 2.82 -8.70
CA TYR A 158 -13.64 3.45 -9.78
C TYR A 158 -13.07 3.07 -11.15
N LEU A 159 -13.82 2.24 -11.87
CA LEU A 159 -13.50 1.79 -13.22
C LEU A 159 -14.22 2.68 -14.23
N HIS A 160 -13.71 3.90 -14.40
CA HIS A 160 -14.41 4.98 -15.10
C HIS A 160 -14.60 4.76 -16.62
N ASN A 161 -13.85 3.82 -17.22
CA ASN A 161 -14.00 3.42 -18.62
C ASN A 161 -14.77 2.11 -18.81
N TYR A 162 -15.13 1.42 -17.73
CA TYR A 162 -15.71 0.09 -17.77
C TYR A 162 -17.23 0.20 -17.79
N ALA A 163 -17.84 -0.30 -18.85
CA ALA A 163 -19.29 -0.46 -18.91
C ALA A 163 -19.69 -1.75 -18.19
N ARG A 164 -20.62 -1.65 -17.24
CA ARG A 164 -21.10 -2.81 -16.48
C ARG A 164 -21.68 -3.89 -17.43
N LYS A 165 -21.34 -5.15 -17.17
CA LYS A 165 -21.88 -6.34 -17.86
C LYS A 165 -22.99 -7.00 -17.04
N THR A 166 -23.80 -7.83 -17.69
CA THR A 166 -24.84 -8.66 -17.03
C THR A 166 -24.69 -10.11 -17.47
N PRO A 167 -24.33 -11.06 -16.57
CA PRO A 167 -23.89 -10.84 -15.18
C PRO A 167 -22.55 -10.09 -15.11
N GLU A 168 -22.29 -9.37 -14.02
CA GLU A 168 -21.06 -8.59 -13.84
C GLU A 168 -19.93 -9.48 -13.26
N PRO A 169 -18.83 -9.71 -14.01
CA PRO A 169 -17.73 -10.55 -13.53
C PRO A 169 -17.08 -10.06 -12.24
N LEU A 170 -16.99 -8.74 -12.03
CA LEU A 170 -16.37 -8.13 -10.86
C LEU A 170 -17.26 -8.15 -9.60
N LEU A 171 -18.51 -8.62 -9.72
CA LEU A 171 -19.48 -8.71 -8.62
C LEU A 171 -19.91 -10.15 -8.33
N GLN A 172 -19.16 -11.15 -8.81
CA GLN A 172 -19.45 -12.54 -8.49
C GLN A 172 -19.28 -12.82 -6.99
N THR A 173 -20.01 -13.82 -6.49
CA THR A 173 -20.10 -14.18 -5.05
C THR A 173 -18.74 -14.30 -4.36
N GLN A 174 -17.74 -14.84 -5.07
CA GLN A 174 -16.39 -15.01 -4.55
C GLN A 174 -15.64 -13.70 -4.23
N TYR A 175 -16.11 -12.55 -4.73
CA TYR A 175 -15.55 -11.22 -4.44
C TYR A 175 -16.42 -10.43 -3.46
N GLN A 176 -17.52 -10.99 -2.95
CA GLN A 176 -18.49 -10.23 -2.17
C GLN A 176 -17.88 -9.60 -0.91
N ASP A 177 -17.02 -10.33 -0.19
CA ASP A 177 -16.36 -9.84 1.02
C ASP A 177 -15.50 -8.59 0.74
N ILE A 178 -14.73 -8.62 -0.36
CA ILE A 178 -13.85 -7.51 -0.71
C ILE A 178 -14.62 -6.33 -1.31
N VAL A 179 -15.69 -6.59 -2.07
CA VAL A 179 -16.58 -5.55 -2.61
C VAL A 179 -17.37 -4.88 -1.48
N ASN A 180 -17.79 -5.62 -0.46
CA ASN A 180 -18.42 -5.04 0.74
C ASN A 180 -17.45 -4.14 1.52
N SER A 181 -16.17 -4.53 1.58
CA SER A 181 -15.13 -3.77 2.28
C SER A 181 -14.66 -2.53 1.51
N ALA A 182 -14.63 -2.62 0.17
CA ALA A 182 -14.27 -1.52 -0.73
C ALA A 182 -15.14 -1.61 -2.00
N PRO A 183 -16.26 -0.87 -2.08
CA PRO A 183 -17.18 -0.97 -3.21
C PRO A 183 -16.49 -0.62 -4.54
N VAL A 184 -16.98 -1.24 -5.61
CA VAL A 184 -16.56 -0.94 -6.98
C VAL A 184 -17.66 -0.13 -7.67
N PHE A 185 -17.27 0.98 -8.28
CA PHE A 185 -18.12 1.84 -9.10
C PHE A 185 -17.69 1.72 -10.56
N PHE A 186 -18.65 1.51 -11.46
CA PHE A 186 -18.42 1.47 -12.89
C PHE A 186 -18.66 2.83 -13.54
N ARG A 187 -18.43 2.94 -14.85
CA ARG A 187 -18.61 4.18 -15.61
C ARG A 187 -19.97 4.86 -15.33
N GLU A 188 -21.03 4.07 -15.21
CA GLU A 188 -22.41 4.52 -15.01
C GLU A 188 -22.72 4.93 -13.55
N ASP A 189 -21.88 4.55 -12.59
CA ASP A 189 -22.15 4.67 -11.15
C ASP A 189 -21.72 6.03 -10.54
N GLN A 190 -21.53 7.07 -11.36
CA GLN A 190 -21.04 8.38 -10.88
C GLN A 190 -21.85 8.93 -9.70
N ARG A 191 -23.20 8.84 -9.76
CA ARG A 191 -24.08 9.28 -8.67
C ARG A 191 -23.91 8.47 -7.38
N ASN A 192 -23.63 7.18 -7.50
CA ASN A 192 -23.40 6.32 -6.34
C ASN A 192 -22.05 6.66 -5.69
N LEU A 193 -21.02 6.93 -6.50
CA LEU A 193 -19.72 7.39 -6.01
C LEU A 193 -19.82 8.78 -5.36
N GLN A 194 -20.54 9.74 -5.96
CA GLN A 194 -20.81 11.06 -5.38
C GLN A 194 -21.42 10.94 -3.98
N ARG A 195 -22.49 10.14 -3.83
CA ARG A 195 -23.13 9.89 -2.54
C ARG A 195 -22.18 9.25 -1.52
N PHE A 196 -21.36 8.30 -1.98
CA PHE A 196 -20.35 7.66 -1.14
C PHE A 196 -19.31 8.67 -0.64
N LEU A 197 -18.86 9.60 -1.48
CA LEU A 197 -17.96 10.68 -1.06
C LEU A 197 -18.63 11.61 -0.05
N TYR A 198 -19.85 12.09 -0.35
CA TYR A 198 -20.60 12.97 0.55
C TYR A 198 -20.74 12.38 1.96
N GLN A 199 -21.20 11.14 2.06
CA GLN A 199 -21.43 10.46 3.35
C GLN A 199 -20.16 10.38 4.22
N ASN A 200 -18.98 10.34 3.61
CA ASN A 200 -17.73 10.18 4.34
C ASN A 200 -16.93 11.49 4.49
N LEU A 201 -17.33 12.57 3.80
CA LEU A 201 -16.53 13.81 3.71
C LEU A 201 -17.39 15.08 3.79
N ALA A 202 -18.59 15.01 4.38
CA ALA A 202 -19.58 16.09 4.39
C ALA A 202 -19.16 17.37 5.14
N ASN A 203 -18.12 17.33 6.00
CA ASN A 203 -17.82 18.42 6.94
C ASN A 203 -16.47 19.15 6.72
N GLY A 204 -15.76 18.89 5.62
CA GLY A 204 -14.58 19.70 5.25
C GLY A 204 -13.35 19.46 6.13
N ASN A 205 -12.55 20.49 6.39
CA ASN A 205 -11.29 20.43 7.18
C ASN A 205 -10.20 19.53 6.58
N GLY A 206 -10.18 19.40 5.25
CA GLY A 206 -9.35 18.42 4.57
C GLY A 206 -7.86 18.70 4.63
N ILE A 207 -7.43 19.96 4.57
CA ILE A 207 -6.00 20.31 4.64
C ILE A 207 -5.38 19.91 5.99
N ASN A 208 -6.09 20.12 7.09
CA ASN A 208 -5.62 19.68 8.40
C ASN A 208 -5.59 18.16 8.51
N THR A 209 -6.66 17.47 8.06
CA THR A 209 -6.71 16.00 7.99
C THR A 209 -5.55 15.42 7.18
N MET A 210 -5.25 16.04 6.03
CA MET A 210 -4.13 15.70 5.17
C MET A 210 -2.79 15.86 5.89
N HIS A 211 -2.55 17.01 6.52
CA HIS A 211 -1.32 17.29 7.26
C HIS A 211 -1.06 16.27 8.37
N LEU A 212 -2.11 15.86 9.10
CA LEU A 212 -2.03 14.84 10.14
C LEU A 212 -1.62 13.47 9.57
N ILE A 213 -2.20 13.06 8.43
CA ILE A 213 -1.85 11.80 7.76
C ILE A 213 -0.40 11.82 7.30
N GLU A 214 0.06 12.91 6.69
CA GLU A 214 1.41 13.03 6.13
C GLU A 214 2.52 12.96 7.17
N HIS A 215 2.31 13.59 8.34
CA HIS A 215 3.30 13.67 9.40
C HIS A 215 3.17 12.55 10.44
N GLY A 216 2.19 11.67 10.27
CA GLY A 216 2.01 10.48 11.10
C GLY A 216 3.24 9.57 11.04
N ARG A 217 3.80 9.23 12.21
CA ARG A 217 4.89 8.25 12.28
C ARG A 217 4.39 6.88 11.86
N LEU A 218 5.28 6.09 11.26
CA LEU A 218 4.98 4.71 10.90
C LEU A 218 5.24 3.79 12.09
N ARG A 219 4.16 3.31 12.71
CA ARG A 219 4.19 2.39 13.85
C ARG A 219 3.06 1.37 13.73
N PRO A 220 3.35 0.08 13.94
CA PRO A 220 2.32 -0.95 13.88
C PRO A 220 1.28 -0.74 14.99
N SER A 221 0.01 -0.91 14.63
CA SER A 221 -1.12 -0.83 15.55
C SER A 221 -1.17 -2.03 16.50
N GLN A 222 -1.85 -1.86 17.64
CA GLN A 222 -2.06 -2.97 18.56
C GLN A 222 -2.77 -4.14 17.87
N ARG A 223 -3.81 -3.83 17.09
CA ARG A 223 -4.54 -4.81 16.28
C ARG A 223 -3.63 -5.57 15.31
N LEU A 224 -2.70 -4.87 14.65
CA LEU A 224 -1.73 -5.51 13.75
C LEU A 224 -0.79 -6.44 14.51
N MET A 225 -0.26 -5.98 15.64
CA MET A 225 0.65 -6.78 16.46
C MET A 225 -0.04 -8.04 16.99
N ASP A 226 -1.27 -7.92 17.49
CA ASP A 226 -2.06 -9.06 17.99
C ASP A 226 -2.40 -10.01 16.83
N HIS A 227 -2.74 -9.48 15.67
CA HIS A 227 -2.99 -10.26 14.47
C HIS A 227 -1.78 -11.09 14.08
N VAL A 228 -0.62 -10.46 13.96
CA VAL A 228 0.65 -11.12 13.59
C VAL A 228 1.06 -12.12 14.66
N ALA A 229 0.92 -11.79 15.95
CA ALA A 229 1.18 -12.72 17.05
C ALA A 229 0.34 -14.00 16.93
N GLY A 230 -0.94 -13.85 16.62
CA GLY A 230 -1.86 -14.97 16.40
C GLY A 230 -1.54 -15.84 15.19
N LEU A 231 -0.75 -15.35 14.22
CA LEU A 231 -0.30 -16.17 13.08
C LEU A 231 0.81 -17.15 13.47
N PHE A 232 1.63 -16.79 14.47
CA PHE A 232 2.73 -17.62 14.97
C PHE A 232 2.33 -18.49 16.16
N GLN A 233 1.32 -18.06 16.93
CA GLN A 233 0.90 -18.77 18.13
C GLN A 233 0.33 -20.17 17.80
N GLY A 234 0.87 -21.20 18.45
CA GLY A 234 0.44 -22.59 18.25
C GLY A 234 0.89 -23.23 16.93
N ASN A 235 1.82 -22.60 16.20
CA ASN A 235 2.39 -23.20 15.00
C ASN A 235 3.77 -23.80 15.29
N GLU A 236 3.83 -25.13 15.41
CA GLU A 236 5.05 -25.89 15.72
C GLU A 236 6.16 -25.64 14.68
N GLU A 237 5.81 -25.35 13.42
CA GLU A 237 6.78 -25.02 12.35
C GLU A 237 7.60 -23.76 12.65
N PHE A 238 7.13 -22.90 13.56
CA PHE A 238 7.83 -21.67 13.97
C PHE A 238 8.53 -21.77 15.33
N VAL A 239 8.56 -22.93 15.96
CA VAL A 239 9.31 -23.12 17.21
C VAL A 239 10.81 -23.08 16.92
N LEU A 240 11.52 -22.20 17.62
CA LEU A 240 12.98 -22.08 17.51
C LEU A 240 13.66 -23.14 18.37
N LEU A 241 14.64 -23.83 17.78
CA LEU A 241 15.50 -24.79 18.48
C LEU A 241 16.69 -24.09 19.13
N ASP A 242 17.40 -24.79 20.03
CA ASP A 242 18.39 -24.24 20.96
C ASP A 242 19.35 -23.20 20.35
N GLU A 243 20.11 -23.56 19.31
CA GLU A 243 21.05 -22.62 18.67
C GLU A 243 20.33 -21.44 18.00
N GLN A 244 19.17 -21.67 17.40
CA GLN A 244 18.38 -20.62 16.76
C GLN A 244 17.83 -19.64 17.80
N LYS A 245 17.51 -20.10 19.01
CA LYS A 245 17.04 -19.23 20.10
C LYS A 245 18.12 -18.26 20.56
N VAL A 246 19.38 -18.73 20.68
CA VAL A 246 20.51 -17.85 21.02
C VAL A 246 20.73 -16.79 19.93
N VAL A 247 20.72 -17.20 18.65
CA VAL A 247 20.86 -16.27 17.53
C VAL A 247 19.69 -15.28 17.49
N PHE A 248 18.47 -15.75 17.73
CA PHE A 248 17.26 -14.92 17.78
C PHE A 248 17.36 -13.81 18.83
N GLU A 249 17.70 -14.15 20.08
CA GLU A 249 17.85 -13.16 21.15
C GLU A 249 18.98 -12.17 20.84
N THR A 250 20.09 -12.66 20.27
CA THR A 250 21.21 -11.82 19.82
C THR A 250 20.76 -10.81 18.76
N ILE A 251 19.99 -11.24 17.76
CA ILE A 251 19.45 -10.33 16.73
C ILE A 251 18.59 -9.25 17.38
N LEU A 252 17.70 -9.61 18.31
CA LEU A 252 16.81 -8.65 18.96
C LEU A 252 17.58 -7.63 19.80
N GLU A 253 18.61 -8.07 20.52
CA GLU A 253 19.47 -7.18 21.29
C GLU A 253 20.07 -6.10 20.38
N TYR A 254 20.75 -6.49 19.30
CA TYR A 254 21.33 -5.54 18.35
C TYR A 254 20.27 -4.67 17.68
N ALA A 255 19.16 -5.26 17.24
CA ALA A 255 18.11 -4.56 16.51
C ALA A 255 17.38 -3.51 17.37
N LEU A 256 17.28 -3.71 18.68
CA LEU A 256 16.56 -2.82 19.58
C LEU A 256 17.47 -1.79 20.28
N THR A 257 18.77 -2.06 20.39
CA THR A 257 19.73 -1.21 21.13
C THR A 257 20.71 -0.45 20.24
N ALA A 258 20.82 -0.78 18.95
CA ALA A 258 21.76 -0.11 18.05
C ALA A 258 21.55 1.41 17.99
N THR A 259 22.61 2.16 18.24
CA THR A 259 22.66 3.64 18.16
C THR A 259 23.26 4.14 16.85
N ARG A 260 23.87 3.24 16.08
CA ARG A 260 24.47 3.50 14.76
C ARG A 260 23.98 2.47 13.75
N LYS A 261 24.13 2.78 12.46
CA LYS A 261 23.81 1.85 11.38
C LYS A 261 24.56 0.53 11.59
N THR A 262 23.79 -0.55 11.69
CA THR A 262 24.28 -1.88 12.10
C THR A 262 23.78 -2.90 11.09
N VAL A 263 24.58 -3.90 10.75
CA VAL A 263 24.17 -5.02 9.89
C VAL A 263 24.46 -6.31 10.64
N VAL A 264 23.42 -7.11 10.88
CA VAL A 264 23.54 -8.43 11.51
C VAL A 264 23.46 -9.51 10.43
N MET A 265 24.55 -10.25 10.22
CA MET A 265 24.60 -11.32 9.22
C MET A 265 24.53 -12.69 9.88
N VAL A 266 23.43 -13.41 9.64
CA VAL A 266 23.26 -14.78 10.10
C VAL A 266 23.65 -15.75 8.99
N LYS A 267 24.59 -16.65 9.29
CA LYS A 267 25.05 -17.70 8.38
C LYS A 267 24.60 -19.07 8.90
N GLY A 268 24.22 -19.95 7.98
CA GLY A 268 23.83 -21.32 8.32
C GLY A 268 23.61 -22.15 7.06
N GLY A 269 23.85 -23.47 7.14
CA GLY A 269 23.67 -24.39 6.02
C GLY A 269 22.21 -24.54 5.56
N PRO A 270 21.95 -25.23 4.45
CA PRO A 270 20.58 -25.62 4.05
C PRO A 270 19.87 -26.38 5.18
N GLY A 271 18.56 -26.19 5.34
CA GLY A 271 17.77 -26.89 6.35
C GLY A 271 17.92 -26.40 7.81
N THR A 272 18.85 -25.47 8.10
CA THR A 272 19.08 -24.93 9.46
C THR A 272 17.98 -24.00 9.99
N GLY A 273 16.85 -23.85 9.27
CA GLY A 273 15.72 -23.03 9.72
C GLY A 273 15.93 -21.50 9.72
N LYS A 274 16.84 -20.96 8.90
CA LYS A 274 17.06 -19.50 8.76
C LYS A 274 15.78 -18.71 8.45
N SER A 275 14.91 -19.24 7.59
CA SER A 275 13.63 -18.59 7.27
C SER A 275 12.71 -18.55 8.49
N VAL A 276 12.63 -19.64 9.28
CA VAL A 276 11.87 -19.68 10.54
C VAL A 276 12.40 -18.66 11.55
N LEU A 277 13.73 -18.56 11.68
CA LEU A 277 14.40 -17.55 12.50
C LEU A 277 14.06 -16.12 12.04
N SER A 278 14.13 -15.84 10.73
CA SER A 278 13.83 -14.52 10.17
C SER A 278 12.36 -14.12 10.40
N MET A 279 11.44 -15.08 10.30
CA MET A 279 10.02 -14.87 10.49
C MET A 279 9.66 -14.59 11.95
N ASN A 280 10.24 -15.36 12.88
CA ASN A 280 10.12 -15.08 14.31
C ASN A 280 10.68 -13.69 14.66
N THR A 281 11.85 -13.35 14.11
CA THR A 281 12.50 -12.05 14.32
C THR A 281 11.58 -10.92 13.85
N PHE A 282 11.02 -11.05 12.65
CA PHE A 282 10.06 -10.09 12.11
C PHE A 282 8.82 -9.92 13.00
N GLY A 283 8.20 -11.01 13.44
CA GLY A 283 7.05 -10.97 14.35
C GLY A 283 7.38 -10.26 15.65
N ARG A 284 8.53 -10.57 16.27
CA ARG A 284 8.93 -9.99 17.55
C ARG A 284 9.30 -8.51 17.45
N LEU A 285 9.93 -8.09 16.36
CA LEU A 285 10.25 -6.67 16.12
C LEU A 285 9.00 -5.83 15.85
N LEU A 286 7.99 -6.39 15.17
CA LEU A 286 6.68 -5.75 15.04
C LEU A 286 6.01 -5.58 16.40
N GLN A 287 6.03 -6.61 17.26
CA GLN A 287 5.53 -6.51 18.64
C GLN A 287 6.27 -5.46 19.48
N ALA A 288 7.56 -5.22 19.17
CA ALA A 288 8.34 -4.14 19.76
C ALA A 288 8.03 -2.75 19.16
N ARG A 289 6.92 -2.61 18.42
CA ARG A 289 6.43 -1.37 17.78
C ARG A 289 7.44 -0.71 16.82
N ARG A 290 8.30 -1.50 16.18
CA ARG A 290 9.26 -0.99 15.18
C ARG A 290 8.63 -0.94 13.79
N ASN A 291 9.05 0.03 12.96
CA ASN A 291 8.73 0.03 11.53
C ASN A 291 9.62 -1.00 10.81
N VAL A 292 9.13 -2.23 10.74
CA VAL A 292 9.84 -3.38 10.19
C VAL A 292 9.29 -3.76 8.82
N ARG A 293 10.18 -4.17 7.92
CA ARG A 293 9.80 -4.75 6.63
C ARG A 293 10.53 -6.07 6.43
N PHE A 294 9.77 -7.10 6.04
CA PHE A 294 10.33 -8.37 5.61
C PHE A 294 10.68 -8.31 4.11
N VAL A 295 11.92 -8.64 3.78
CA VAL A 295 12.46 -8.62 2.42
C VAL A 295 12.72 -10.05 1.98
N ALA A 296 11.98 -10.46 0.95
CA ALA A 296 12.12 -11.74 0.28
C ALA A 296 12.39 -11.49 -1.21
N PRO A 297 13.65 -11.59 -1.67
CA PRO A 297 14.04 -11.28 -3.05
C PRO A 297 13.26 -12.09 -4.10
N ASN A 298 12.95 -13.36 -3.79
CA ASN A 298 12.18 -14.23 -4.68
C ASN A 298 10.67 -14.02 -4.49
N ALA A 299 9.97 -13.68 -5.58
CA ALA A 299 8.53 -13.43 -5.56
C ALA A 299 7.71 -14.70 -5.25
N ALA A 300 8.05 -15.85 -5.82
CA ALA A 300 7.33 -17.09 -5.58
C ALA A 300 7.43 -17.52 -4.11
N PHE A 301 8.65 -17.47 -3.56
CA PHE A 301 8.89 -17.77 -2.13
C PHE A 301 8.12 -16.82 -1.21
N ARG A 302 8.13 -15.52 -1.52
CA ARG A 302 7.35 -14.52 -0.78
C ARG A 302 5.85 -14.83 -0.80
N THR A 303 5.31 -15.21 -1.95
CA THR A 303 3.89 -15.58 -2.09
C THR A 303 3.55 -16.78 -1.21
N VAL A 304 4.37 -17.84 -1.24
CA VAL A 304 4.19 -19.04 -0.41
C VAL A 304 4.23 -18.70 1.07
N MET A 305 5.18 -17.88 1.54
CA MET A 305 5.24 -17.46 2.94
C MET A 305 3.97 -16.71 3.38
N ILE A 306 3.50 -15.76 2.56
CA ILE A 306 2.26 -15.03 2.86
C ILE A 306 1.07 -15.99 2.89
N GLU A 307 1.01 -16.96 1.98
CA GLU A 307 -0.06 -17.97 1.97
C GLU A 307 -0.05 -18.87 3.18
N HIS A 308 1.12 -19.37 3.59
CA HIS A 308 1.29 -20.19 4.79
C HIS A 308 0.88 -19.43 6.06
N LEU A 309 1.27 -18.16 6.18
CA LEU A 309 0.91 -17.34 7.34
C LEU A 309 -0.59 -17.02 7.38
N THR A 310 -1.20 -16.79 6.23
CA THR A 310 -2.60 -16.35 6.17
C THR A 310 -3.59 -17.50 6.30
N LYS A 311 -3.19 -18.76 6.05
CA LYS A 311 -4.06 -19.96 6.09
C LYS A 311 -5.43 -19.71 5.42
N ALA A 312 -5.43 -19.07 4.25
CA ALA A 312 -6.62 -18.66 3.48
C ALA A 312 -7.53 -17.58 4.10
N ARG A 313 -7.10 -16.84 5.13
CA ARG A 313 -7.83 -15.68 5.66
C ARG A 313 -7.57 -14.44 4.80
N VAL A 314 -8.57 -14.01 4.04
CA VAL A 314 -8.51 -12.89 3.08
C VAL A 314 -7.97 -11.59 3.72
N HIS A 315 -8.50 -11.22 4.88
CA HIS A 315 -8.09 -9.99 5.58
C HIS A 315 -6.62 -10.02 6.03
N SER A 316 -6.09 -11.20 6.38
CA SER A 316 -4.69 -11.35 6.77
C SER A 316 -3.74 -11.06 5.61
N ARG A 317 -4.13 -11.40 4.37
CA ARG A 317 -3.29 -11.22 3.18
C ARG A 317 -3.07 -9.74 2.85
N ALA A 318 -4.12 -8.92 2.94
CA ALA A 318 -4.04 -7.49 2.69
C ALA A 318 -3.08 -6.81 3.69
N VAL A 319 -3.18 -7.20 4.96
CA VAL A 319 -2.33 -6.70 6.04
C VAL A 319 -0.86 -7.10 5.83
N LEU A 320 -0.57 -8.37 5.54
CA LEU A 320 0.80 -8.84 5.35
C LEU A 320 1.45 -8.33 4.06
N ASN A 321 0.70 -8.19 2.96
CA ASN A 321 1.24 -7.65 1.70
C ASN A 321 1.89 -6.26 1.90
N GLY A 322 1.34 -5.47 2.84
CA GLY A 322 1.89 -4.20 3.24
C GLY A 322 3.23 -4.28 3.94
N LEU A 323 3.57 -5.41 4.58
CA LEU A 323 4.76 -5.60 5.42
C LEU A 323 5.85 -6.47 4.78
N PHE A 324 5.55 -7.08 3.63
CA PHE A 324 6.50 -7.87 2.84
C PHE A 324 6.93 -7.11 1.59
N SER A 325 8.12 -7.40 1.06
CA SER A 325 8.57 -6.82 -0.21
C SER A 325 9.68 -7.63 -0.88
N GLY A 326 9.89 -7.39 -2.18
CA GLY A 326 11.12 -7.78 -2.86
C GLY A 326 12.22 -6.74 -2.69
N SER A 327 13.47 -7.11 -2.98
CA SER A 327 14.64 -6.24 -2.80
C SER A 327 14.78 -5.14 -3.87
N ALA A 328 14.19 -5.33 -5.07
CA ALA A 328 14.47 -4.46 -6.21
C ALA A 328 13.92 -3.03 -6.09
N ARG A 329 13.12 -2.70 -5.07
CA ARG A 329 12.51 -1.36 -4.88
C ARG A 329 13.37 -0.40 -4.07
N PHE A 330 14.33 -0.91 -3.28
CA PHE A 330 15.05 -0.09 -2.31
C PHE A 330 15.99 0.95 -2.95
N TRP A 331 16.31 0.82 -4.24
CA TRP A 331 17.16 1.77 -4.97
C TRP A 331 16.68 3.22 -4.91
N ASN A 332 15.35 3.45 -4.85
CA ASN A 332 14.75 4.78 -4.79
C ASN A 332 14.05 5.08 -3.45
N GLU A 333 14.29 4.27 -2.43
CA GLU A 333 13.72 4.51 -1.11
C GLU A 333 14.59 5.50 -0.32
N PRO A 334 14.01 6.38 0.50
CA PRO A 334 14.77 7.30 1.34
C PRO A 334 15.72 6.59 2.29
N THR A 335 16.83 7.24 2.60
CA THR A 335 17.77 6.78 3.63
C THR A 335 17.05 6.65 4.97
N ASN A 336 17.26 5.53 5.68
CA ASN A 336 16.65 5.25 6.98
C ASN A 336 15.11 5.34 7.01
N ALA A 337 14.44 5.00 5.89
CA ALA A 337 12.98 4.91 5.81
C ALA A 337 12.38 3.85 6.76
N TYR A 338 13.15 2.81 7.09
CA TYR A 338 12.75 1.74 8.01
C TYR A 338 13.57 1.78 9.28
N ASP A 339 12.96 1.39 10.40
CA ASP A 339 13.73 1.11 11.60
C ASP A 339 14.60 -0.12 11.35
N ILE A 340 14.01 -1.20 10.80
CA ILE A 340 14.70 -2.47 10.62
C ILE A 340 14.25 -3.16 9.32
N LEU A 341 15.18 -3.68 8.55
CA LEU A 341 14.90 -4.60 7.44
C LEU A 341 15.31 -6.03 7.80
N VAL A 342 14.36 -6.97 7.74
CA VAL A 342 14.67 -8.41 7.87
C VAL A 342 14.77 -8.99 6.48
N VAL A 343 15.98 -9.35 6.05
CA VAL A 343 16.23 -9.89 4.70
C VAL A 343 16.45 -11.40 4.76
N ASP A 344 15.48 -12.15 4.28
CA ASP A 344 15.66 -13.60 4.09
C ASP A 344 16.31 -13.88 2.73
N GLU A 345 17.05 -14.98 2.65
CA GLU A 345 17.77 -15.40 1.44
C GLU A 345 18.67 -14.28 0.88
N ALA A 346 19.35 -13.52 1.75
CA ALA A 346 20.14 -12.34 1.40
C ALA A 346 21.23 -12.59 0.33
N HIS A 347 21.68 -13.84 0.19
CA HIS A 347 22.59 -14.27 -0.88
C HIS A 347 22.00 -14.10 -2.30
N ARG A 348 20.68 -13.90 -2.42
CA ARG A 348 19.97 -13.65 -3.69
C ARG A 348 19.91 -12.18 -4.08
N LEU A 349 20.41 -11.27 -3.24
CA LEU A 349 20.51 -9.85 -3.58
C LEU A 349 21.45 -9.67 -4.77
N LYS A 350 21.05 -8.81 -5.71
CA LYS A 350 21.72 -8.64 -6.99
C LYS A 350 22.45 -7.31 -7.10
N LYS A 351 23.47 -7.27 -7.96
CA LYS A 351 24.10 -6.04 -8.45
C LYS A 351 23.36 -5.51 -9.70
N ARG A 352 23.85 -4.40 -10.26
CA ARG A 352 23.40 -3.80 -11.51
C ARG A 352 23.27 -4.84 -12.64
N GLY A 353 22.31 -4.62 -13.52
CA GLY A 353 22.04 -5.50 -14.67
C GLY A 353 20.99 -6.57 -14.41
N ALA A 354 20.45 -6.67 -13.19
CA ALA A 354 19.30 -7.51 -12.90
C ALA A 354 18.01 -6.98 -13.56
N TYR A 355 17.18 -7.89 -14.08
CA TYR A 355 15.92 -7.56 -14.75
C TYR A 355 15.00 -6.69 -13.86
N MET A 356 14.54 -5.56 -14.40
CA MET A 356 13.75 -4.49 -13.74
C MET A 356 14.40 -3.75 -12.56
N TYR A 357 15.65 -4.05 -12.21
CA TYR A 357 16.39 -3.33 -11.18
C TYR A 357 17.10 -2.12 -11.79
N ARG A 358 16.90 -0.94 -11.20
CA ARG A 358 17.43 0.34 -11.69
C ARG A 358 18.53 0.94 -10.81
N GLY A 359 18.92 0.25 -9.73
CA GLY A 359 20.02 0.66 -8.87
C GLY A 359 21.36 0.03 -9.26
N GLU A 360 22.38 0.31 -8.45
CA GLU A 360 23.74 -0.20 -8.63
C GLU A 360 23.99 -1.50 -7.86
N ASN A 361 23.53 -1.58 -6.61
CA ASN A 361 23.73 -2.74 -5.73
C ASN A 361 22.62 -2.86 -4.68
N GLN A 362 21.87 -3.97 -4.69
CA GLN A 362 20.75 -4.17 -3.76
C GLN A 362 21.19 -4.30 -2.31
N VAL A 363 22.42 -4.73 -2.03
CA VAL A 363 22.96 -4.77 -0.66
C VAL A 363 23.08 -3.35 -0.13
N ASP A 364 23.67 -2.44 -0.92
CA ASP A 364 23.86 -1.04 -0.54
C ASP A 364 22.51 -0.32 -0.40
N ASP A 365 21.56 -0.61 -1.29
CA ASP A 365 20.20 -0.06 -1.22
C ASP A 365 19.46 -0.47 0.07
N VAL A 366 19.51 -1.76 0.43
CA VAL A 366 18.90 -2.26 1.66
C VAL A 366 19.57 -1.62 2.87
N ILE A 367 20.91 -1.62 2.94
CA ILE A 367 21.65 -1.02 4.05
C ILE A 367 21.35 0.47 4.16
N ARG A 368 21.31 1.23 3.04
CA ARG A 368 21.01 2.67 3.04
C ARG A 368 19.62 2.95 3.62
N THR A 369 18.64 2.12 3.29
CA THR A 369 17.23 2.38 3.57
C THR A 369 16.80 1.99 4.99
N SER A 370 17.58 1.18 5.70
CA SER A 370 17.30 0.80 7.09
C SER A 370 18.23 1.48 8.11
N ARG A 371 17.78 1.58 9.37
CA ARG A 371 18.68 1.92 10.49
C ARG A 371 19.46 0.69 10.97
N VAL A 372 18.81 -0.48 10.96
CA VAL A 372 19.39 -1.80 11.26
C VAL A 372 19.07 -2.81 10.17
#